data_AF-A0A258X3B6-F1
#
_entry.id   AF-A0A258X3B6-F1
#
_cell.length_a   1.000
_cell.length_b   1.000
_cell.length_c   1.000
_cell.angle_alpha   90.00
_cell.angle_beta   90.00
_cell.angle_gamma   90.00
#
_symmetry.space_group_name_H-M   'P 1'
#
loop_
_entity.id
_entity.type
_entity.pdbx_description
1 polymer ?
#
loop_
_entity_poly.entity_id
_entity_poly.type
_entity_poly.pdbx_seq_one_letter_code
_entity_poly.pdbx_strand_id
1 'polypeptide(L)'
;MYPGSKIRTGFTMKVTGIHLNRPDLHTIAAELGIATRDVLTADGILTIYNTSKTCQEIVDDKNLALFISMALDISPENISDIEEVTEVPVKLEFDPSEFAYDEDDE
;
A
#
# COMPACT_ATOMS: atom_id res chain seq x y z
N MET A 1 -6.48 6.07 20.63
CA MET A 1 -5.71 4.97 20.01
C MET A 1 -6.45 3.67 20.32
N TYR A 2 -7.04 3.00 19.33
CA TYR A 2 -7.79 1.75 19.60
C TYR A 2 -6.79 0.59 19.79
N PRO A 3 -6.85 -0.13 20.92
CA PRO A 3 -6.00 -1.29 21.14
C PRO A 3 -6.47 -2.43 20.22
N GLY A 4 -5.58 -2.96 19.38
CA GLY A 4 -5.86 -4.16 18.57
C GLY A 4 -5.88 -3.98 17.06
N SER A 5 -5.22 -2.96 16.50
CA SER A 5 -4.96 -2.90 15.06
C SER A 5 -4.22 -4.18 14.63
N LYS A 6 -4.95 -5.12 14.03
CA LYS A 6 -4.40 -6.34 13.45
C LYS A 6 -3.24 -5.94 12.55
N ILE A 7 -2.09 -6.56 12.79
CA ILE A 7 -0.95 -6.49 11.88
C ILE A 7 -1.47 -6.91 10.50
N ARG A 8 -1.42 -5.99 9.54
CA ARG A 8 -1.89 -6.23 8.18
C ARG A 8 -0.72 -6.78 7.38
N THR A 9 -0.90 -7.94 6.77
CA THR A 9 0.02 -8.45 5.77
C THR A 9 -0.41 -7.93 4.40
N GLY A 10 0.57 -7.74 3.52
CA GLY A 10 0.36 -7.16 2.21
C GLY A 10 1.52 -7.48 1.29
N PHE A 11 1.50 -6.86 0.12
CA PHE A 11 2.48 -7.07 -0.92
C PHE A 11 2.92 -5.71 -1.46
N THR A 12 4.22 -5.53 -1.58
CA THR A 12 4.79 -4.42 -2.33
C THR A 12 5.24 -4.92 -3.69
N MET A 13 5.03 -4.12 -4.72
CA MET A 13 5.57 -4.39 -6.04
C MET A 13 5.97 -3.10 -6.73
N LYS A 14 6.97 -3.19 -7.57
CA LYS A 14 7.41 -2.07 -8.38
C LYS A 14 6.63 -2.06 -9.69
N VAL A 15 5.99 -0.93 -9.97
CA VAL A 15 5.28 -0.70 -11.23
C VAL A 15 6.09 0.32 -12.03
N THR A 16 6.52 -0.10 -13.22
CA THR A 16 7.32 0.74 -14.11
C THR A 16 6.53 1.15 -15.36
N GLY A 17 6.87 2.28 -15.95
CA GLY A 17 6.27 2.74 -17.22
C GLY A 17 4.94 3.50 -17.11
N ILE A 18 4.32 3.60 -15.92
CA ILE A 18 3.12 4.41 -15.69
C ILE A 18 3.18 5.19 -14.37
N HIS A 19 2.42 6.29 -14.30
CA HIS A 19 2.17 7.02 -13.07
C HIS A 19 0.80 6.62 -12.51
N LEU A 20 0.81 6.01 -11.32
CA LEU A 20 -0.40 5.59 -10.62
C LEU A 20 -1.18 6.81 -10.13
N ASN A 21 -2.40 6.99 -10.63
CA ASN A 21 -3.30 8.04 -10.20
C ASN A 21 -4.35 7.52 -9.22
N ARG A 22 -5.01 8.45 -8.55
CA ARG A 22 -6.08 8.14 -7.58
C ARG A 22 -7.22 7.26 -8.13
N PRO A 23 -7.68 7.43 -9.39
CA PRO A 23 -8.68 6.52 -9.98
C PRO A 23 -8.15 5.10 -10.11
N ASP A 24 -6.90 4.92 -10.50
CA ASP A 24 -6.26 3.62 -10.70
C ASP A 24 -6.20 2.84 -9.39
N LEU A 25 -5.85 3.52 -8.29
CA LEU A 25 -5.89 2.95 -6.93
C LEU A 25 -7.30 2.51 -6.55
N HIS A 26 -8.33 3.24 -6.98
CA HIS A 26 -9.72 2.88 -6.70
C HIS A 26 -10.14 1.63 -7.48
N THR A 27 -9.73 1.50 -8.74
CA THR A 27 -9.96 0.33 -9.58
C THR A 27 -9.28 -0.90 -8.99
N ILE A 28 -7.99 -0.81 -8.63
CA ILE A 28 -7.26 -1.91 -7.98
C ILE A 28 -7.96 -2.36 -6.70
N ALA A 29 -8.38 -1.40 -5.85
CA ALA A 29 -9.08 -1.73 -4.61
C ALA A 29 -10.41 -2.46 -4.87
N ALA A 30 -11.16 -2.05 -5.90
CA ALA A 30 -12.42 -2.69 -6.27
C ALA A 30 -12.21 -4.11 -6.79
N GLU A 31 -11.22 -4.33 -7.65
CA GLU A 31 -10.88 -5.65 -8.21
C GLU A 31 -10.42 -6.64 -7.13
N LEU A 32 -9.62 -6.16 -6.17
CA LEU A 32 -9.12 -6.98 -5.06
C LEU A 32 -10.14 -7.12 -3.92
N GLY A 33 -11.26 -6.39 -3.99
CA GLY A 33 -12.29 -6.37 -2.95
C GLY A 33 -11.78 -5.85 -1.59
N ILE A 34 -10.85 -4.89 -1.61
CA ILE A 34 -10.27 -4.24 -0.43
C ILE A 34 -10.67 -2.76 -0.39
N ALA A 35 -10.40 -2.10 0.73
CA ALA A 35 -10.66 -0.67 0.83
C ALA A 35 -9.57 0.13 0.10
N THR A 36 -9.92 1.29 -0.46
CA THR A 36 -8.95 2.18 -1.14
C THR A 36 -7.83 2.67 -0.22
N ARG A 37 -8.06 2.71 1.10
CA ARG A 37 -7.04 3.01 2.11
C ARG A 37 -5.98 1.92 2.28
N ASP A 38 -6.28 0.71 1.81
CA ASP A 38 -5.40 -0.45 1.89
C ASP A 38 -4.53 -0.58 0.63
N VAL A 39 -4.67 0.34 -0.33
CA VAL A 39 -3.83 0.46 -1.52
C VAL A 39 -3.04 1.76 -1.42
N LEU A 40 -1.72 1.65 -1.32
CA LEU A 40 -0.81 2.77 -1.24
C LEU A 40 0.12 2.75 -2.44
N THR A 41 0.51 3.93 -2.92
CA THR A 41 1.58 4.05 -3.91
C THR A 41 2.55 5.14 -3.50
N ALA A 42 3.84 4.85 -3.59
CA ALA A 42 4.92 5.77 -3.30
C ALA A 42 6.09 5.46 -4.23
N ASP A 43 6.63 6.47 -4.94
CA ASP A 43 7.83 6.35 -5.77
C ASP A 43 7.79 5.22 -6.82
N GLY A 44 6.61 4.94 -7.39
CA GLY A 44 6.42 3.85 -8.36
C GLY A 44 6.34 2.46 -7.73
N ILE A 45 6.31 2.38 -6.40
CA ILE A 45 6.02 1.16 -5.64
C ILE A 45 4.54 1.18 -5.28
N LEU A 46 3.85 0.07 -5.56
CA LEU A 46 2.47 -0.18 -5.20
C LEU A 46 2.45 -1.15 -4.03
N THR A 47 1.84 -0.74 -2.93
CA THR A 47 1.67 -1.53 -1.71
C THR A 47 0.19 -1.85 -1.53
N ILE A 48 -0.13 -3.13 -1.40
CA ILE A 48 -1.50 -3.62 -1.27
C ILE A 48 -1.59 -4.44 0.01
N TYR A 49 -2.45 -4.00 0.93
CA TYR A 49 -2.73 -4.78 2.14
C TYR A 49 -3.86 -5.75 1.89
N ASN A 50 -3.59 -7.01 2.21
CA ASN A 50 -4.53 -8.09 2.08
C ASN A 50 -5.49 -8.11 3.28
N THR A 51 -6.52 -7.26 3.20
CA THR A 51 -7.55 -7.13 4.23
C THR A 51 -8.82 -7.92 3.93
N SER A 52 -8.87 -8.59 2.77
CA SER A 52 -10.05 -9.31 2.26
C SER A 52 -9.70 -10.74 1.84
N LYS A 53 -10.65 -11.66 2.01
CA LYS A 53 -10.48 -13.07 1.59
C LYS A 53 -10.18 -13.20 0.10
N THR A 54 -10.81 -12.37 -0.73
CA THR A 54 -10.58 -12.34 -2.18
C THR A 54 -9.14 -11.99 -2.52
N CYS A 55 -8.56 -11.00 -1.81
CA CYS A 55 -7.16 -10.63 -2.00
C CYS A 55 -6.21 -11.78 -1.57
N GLN A 56 -6.55 -12.53 -0.52
CA GLN A 56 -5.78 -13.70 -0.10
C GLN A 56 -5.80 -14.81 -1.14
N GLU A 57 -6.96 -15.11 -1.72
CA GLU A 57 -7.06 -16.14 -2.78
C GLU A 57 -6.24 -15.75 -4.02
N ILE A 58 -6.29 -14.48 -4.45
CA ILE A 58 -5.50 -13.98 -5.59
C ILE A 58 -3.99 -14.09 -5.36
N VAL A 59 -3.57 -13.81 -4.12
CA VAL A 59 -2.18 -13.95 -3.68
C VAL A 59 -1.75 -15.41 -3.67
N ASP A 60 -2.56 -16.29 -3.07
CA ASP A 60 -2.28 -17.72 -2.96
C ASP A 60 -2.19 -18.38 -4.35
N ASP A 61 -3.01 -17.90 -5.30
CA ASP A 61 -3.00 -18.32 -6.71
C ASP A 61 -1.85 -17.71 -7.54
N LYS A 62 -1.00 -16.86 -6.95
CA LYS A 62 0.08 -16.13 -7.63
C LYS A 62 -0.39 -15.26 -8.79
N ASN A 63 -1.64 -14.82 -8.76
CA ASN A 63 -2.27 -14.03 -9.82
C ASN A 63 -2.28 -12.52 -9.54
N LEU A 64 -1.71 -12.07 -8.42
CA LEU A 64 -1.71 -10.66 -8.02
C LEU A 64 -1.16 -9.73 -9.11
N ALA A 65 -0.04 -10.10 -9.74
CA ALA A 65 0.55 -9.34 -10.84
C ALA A 65 -0.39 -9.21 -12.03
N LEU A 66 -1.11 -10.29 -12.37
CA LEU A 66 -2.05 -10.31 -13.49
C LEU A 66 -3.27 -9.40 -13.22
N PHE A 67 -3.82 -9.46 -12.02
CA PHE A 67 -4.94 -8.60 -11.63
C PHE A 67 -4.56 -7.13 -11.70
N ILE A 68 -3.37 -6.79 -11.22
CA ILE A 68 -2.88 -5.42 -11.23
C ILE A 68 -2.54 -4.97 -12.64
N SER A 69 -1.97 -5.85 -13.47
CA SER A 69 -1.71 -5.55 -14.87
C SER A 69 -3.01 -5.27 -15.63
N MET A 70 -4.06 -6.03 -15.36
CA MET A 70 -5.40 -5.80 -15.92
C MET A 70 -6.05 -4.53 -15.40
N ALA A 71 -5.98 -4.26 -14.09
CA ALA A 71 -6.58 -3.07 -13.47
C ALA A 71 -5.93 -1.77 -13.97
N LEU A 72 -4.64 -1.82 -14.30
CA LEU A 72 -3.85 -0.69 -14.76
C LEU A 72 -3.72 -0.61 -16.29
N ASP A 73 -4.27 -1.59 -17.01
CA ASP A 73 -4.11 -1.74 -18.46
C ASP A 73 -2.63 -1.68 -18.90
N ILE A 74 -1.76 -2.37 -18.15
CA ILE A 74 -0.32 -2.47 -18.41
C ILE A 74 0.09 -3.92 -18.69
N SER A 75 1.24 -4.09 -19.32
CA SER A 75 1.86 -5.40 -19.44
C SER A 75 2.33 -5.91 -18.06
N PRO A 76 2.16 -7.20 -17.74
CA PRO A 76 2.67 -7.79 -16.50
C PRO A 76 4.20 -7.73 -16.40
N GLU A 77 4.91 -7.57 -17.53
CA GLU A 77 6.35 -7.36 -17.59
C GLU A 77 6.80 -6.05 -16.91
N ASN A 78 5.90 -5.08 -16.78
CA ASN A 78 6.17 -3.82 -16.11
C ASN A 78 6.04 -3.91 -14.57
N ILE A 79 5.62 -5.06 -14.06
CA ILE A 79 5.47 -5.34 -12.63
C ILE A 79 6.64 -6.24 -12.20
N SER A 80 7.47 -5.73 -11.29
CA SER A 80 8.62 -6.45 -10.75
C SER A 80 8.67 -6.35 -9.23
N ASP A 81 9.64 -7.03 -8.62
CA ASP A 81 9.99 -6.87 -7.20
C ASP A 81 8.80 -7.08 -6.26
N ILE A 82 8.03 -8.16 -6.50
CA ILE A 82 6.91 -8.53 -5.64
C ILE A 82 7.47 -9.11 -4.34
N GLU A 83 7.28 -8.39 -3.25
CA GLU A 83 7.72 -8.76 -1.92
C GLU A 83 6.55 -8.76 -0.94
N GLU A 84 6.55 -9.74 -0.04
CA GLU A 84 5.57 -9.77 1.05
C GLU A 84 5.98 -8.76 2.11
N VAL A 85 5.08 -7.81 2.40
CA VAL A 85 5.31 -6.82 3.44
C VAL A 85 4.33 -7.03 4.58
N THR A 86 4.82 -6.89 5.80
CA THR A 86 3.97 -6.81 6.97
C THR A 86 3.95 -5.36 7.42
N GLU A 87 2.76 -4.78 7.63
CA GLU A 87 2.61 -3.43 8.19
C GLU A 87 3.28 -3.42 9.56
N VAL A 88 4.48 -2.84 9.61
CA VAL A 88 5.12 -2.50 10.87
C VAL A 88 4.52 -1.15 11.26
N PRO A 89 3.75 -1.07 12.36
CA PRO A 89 3.27 0.21 12.85
C PRO A 89 4.51 1.05 13.18
N VAL A 90 4.81 2.04 12.34
CA VAL A 90 5.77 3.07 12.69
C VAL A 90 5.13 3.81 13.86
N LYS A 91 5.61 3.55 15.08
CA LYS A 91 5.43 4.50 16.16
C LYS A 91 6.11 5.77 15.67
N LEU A 92 5.34 6.72 15.15
CA LEU A 92 5.79 8.10 15.24
C LEU A 92 5.95 8.35 16.74
N GLU A 93 7.18 8.30 17.22
CA GLU A 93 7.52 8.99 18.46
C GLU A 93 7.30 10.46 18.15
N PHE A 94 6.08 10.92 18.41
CA PHE A 94 5.76 12.33 18.41
C PHE A 94 6.65 12.94 19.50
N ASP A 95 7.74 13.57 19.08
CA ASP A 95 8.61 14.29 19.97
C ASP A 95 8.06 15.73 20.09
N PRO A 96 7.38 16.09 21.19
CA PRO A 96 6.89 17.45 21.40
C PRO A 96 8.03 18.48 21.45
N SER A 97 9.29 18.03 21.56
CA SER A 97 10.48 18.89 21.54
C SER A 97 10.77 19.50 20.17
N GLU A 98 10.31 18.91 19.05
CA GLU A 98 10.44 19.51 17.71
C GLU A 98 9.50 20.72 17.50
N PHE A 99 8.51 20.89 18.38
CA PHE A 99 7.56 22.01 18.37
C PHE A 99 7.79 22.99 19.53
N ALA A 100 8.85 22.80 20.31
CA ALA A 100 9.32 23.82 21.24
C ALA A 100 9.90 24.98 20.42
N TYR A 101 9.04 25.93 20.07
CA TYR A 101 9.49 27.26 19.69
C TYR A 101 10.35 27.79 20.85
N ASP A 102 11.58 28.11 20.53
CA ASP A 102 12.46 28.94 21.34
C ASP A 102 11.75 30.30 21.48
N GLU A 103 10.94 30.46 22.54
CA GLU A 103 10.50 31.77 23.00
C GLU A 103 11.67 32.42 23.73
N ASP A 104 12.59 32.98 22.93
CA ASP A 104 13.49 34.05 23.36
C ASP A 104 12.67 35.34 23.40
N ASP A 105 12.17 35.75 24.58
CA ASP A 105 11.98 37.16 24.97
C ASP A 105 11.50 37.28 26.45
N GLU A 106 12.44 37.46 27.39
CA GLU A 106 12.63 38.66 28.26
C GLU A 106 13.69 38.46 29.37
#